data_AF-A0A560C2U6-F1
#
_entry.id   AF-A0A560C2U6-F1
#
_cell.length_a   1.000
_cell.length_b   1.000
_cell.length_c   1.000
_cell.angle_alpha   90.00
_cell.angle_beta   90.00
_cell.angle_gamma   90.00
#
_symmetry.space_group_name_H-M   'P 1'
#
loop_
_entity.id
_entity.type
_entity.pdbx_description
1 polymer ?
#
loop_
_entity_poly.entity_id
_entity_poly.type
_entity_poly.pdbx_seq_one_letter_code
_entity_poly.pdbx_strand_id
1 'polypeptide(L)'
;MFPRRMARLRKARIVGHCRDDGIIQASRPLPSDQPAGTSAAPETLQYCATMTQRSPCKPAEHLRPVTLPSPPRAAPPSPLLGPDDPPPVTVLRPESDSPVLLLCDHASRAIPKALGTLGLDETNLCRHIAYDIGAAEVTRRLSERFGATAVLSGYSRLVIDPNRALNDSTAIPVVSDDVVIPGNRALDRAEEERRIDAIFRPYHAAVAAEVARRRERGQVPVLLSIHSFTPAMRGVARPWHVGILWDHDPRIPIPMIARLRADGRWCVGDNEPYSGRTTLGGTVESHATPAGLPNVLVEVRQDLIATPEGAALWATVLGDALEPILADPGLYEIKLFPRE
;
A
#
# COMPACT_ATOMS: atom_id res chain seq x y z
N MET A 1 57.81 -17.27 3.32
CA MET A 1 58.28 -15.96 3.83
C MET A 1 57.06 -15.07 4.08
N PHE A 2 56.98 -14.51 5.29
CA PHE A 2 55.89 -13.71 5.90
C PHE A 2 55.52 -12.41 5.12
N PRO A 3 54.42 -11.66 5.43
CA PRO A 3 53.26 -11.96 6.28
C PRO A 3 51.87 -11.41 5.88
N ARG A 4 50.87 -11.96 6.59
CA ARG A 4 49.52 -11.41 6.86
C ARG A 4 49.58 -10.02 7.53
N ARG A 5 48.64 -9.12 7.18
CA ARG A 5 48.25 -7.97 8.01
C ARG A 5 46.77 -8.07 8.40
N MET A 6 46.53 -8.30 9.70
CA MET A 6 45.26 -8.04 10.35
C MET A 6 45.13 -6.53 10.60
N ALA A 7 44.03 -5.91 10.15
CA ALA A 7 43.63 -4.58 10.58
C ALA A 7 42.54 -4.69 11.63
N ARG A 8 42.88 -4.34 12.88
CA ARG A 8 41.93 -4.11 13.98
C ARG A 8 41.27 -2.75 13.77
N LEU A 9 39.96 -2.71 13.54
CA LEU A 9 39.17 -1.48 13.63
C LEU A 9 38.61 -1.33 15.05
N ARG A 10 38.96 -0.20 15.67
CA ARG A 10 38.58 0.20 17.03
C ARG A 10 37.11 0.64 17.04
N LYS A 11 36.33 0.11 17.99
CA LYS A 11 34.98 0.59 18.32
C LYS A 11 35.07 1.97 18.97
N ALA A 12 34.46 2.99 18.38
CA ALA A 12 34.18 4.25 19.04
C ALA A 12 32.85 4.14 19.79
N ARG A 13 32.90 4.37 21.11
CA ARG A 13 31.76 4.42 22.03
C ARG A 13 31.32 5.89 22.06
N ILE A 14 30.11 6.20 21.61
CA ILE A 14 29.48 7.50 21.87
C ILE A 14 28.39 7.26 22.90
N VAL A 15 28.64 7.79 24.11
CA VAL A 15 27.71 7.80 25.23
C VAL A 15 27.08 9.19 25.23
N GLY A 16 25.81 9.27 24.85
CA GLY A 16 24.99 10.48 25.01
C GLY A 16 23.94 10.25 26.08
N HIS A 17 24.17 10.81 27.26
CA HIS A 17 23.17 10.94 28.33
C HIS A 17 22.19 12.06 27.96
N CYS A 18 20.88 11.77 27.96
CA CYS A 18 19.86 12.77 28.25
C CYS A 18 18.95 12.20 29.34
N ARG A 19 18.83 12.95 30.43
CA ARG A 19 18.05 12.62 31.62
C ARG A 19 16.58 12.95 31.37
N ASP A 20 15.72 12.03 31.79
CA ASP A 20 14.31 12.25 32.08
C ASP A 20 14.15 13.20 33.26
N ASP A 21 13.17 14.11 33.19
CA ASP A 21 12.42 14.63 34.35
C ASP A 21 11.17 15.36 33.83
N GLY A 22 9.98 14.91 34.20
CA GLY A 22 8.72 15.56 33.78
C GLY A 22 7.44 14.81 34.14
N ILE A 23 7.22 14.54 35.42
CA ILE A 23 5.92 14.13 35.98
C ILE A 23 5.06 15.39 36.17
N ILE A 24 3.91 15.54 35.49
CA ILE A 24 2.75 16.26 36.05
C ILE A 24 1.43 15.54 35.72
N GLN A 25 0.76 15.27 36.83
CA GLN A 25 -0.52 14.65 37.16
C GLN A 25 -1.75 14.90 36.26
N ALA A 26 -2.57 13.83 36.22
CA ALA A 26 -3.93 13.76 35.72
C ALA A 26 -4.94 14.54 36.58
N SER A 27 -5.91 15.20 35.95
CA SER A 27 -7.05 15.86 36.60
C SER A 27 -8.33 15.03 36.42
N ARG A 28 -9.03 14.78 37.53
CA ARG A 28 -10.34 14.12 37.63
C ARG A 28 -11.50 15.14 37.46
N PRO A 29 -12.74 14.69 37.19
CA PRO A 29 -13.84 15.51 36.66
C PRO A 29 -14.69 16.23 37.73
N LEU A 30 -15.41 17.26 37.30
CA LEU A 30 -16.41 18.02 38.08
C LEU A 30 -17.78 17.32 38.10
N PRO A 31 -18.57 17.43 39.19
CA PRO A 31 -19.88 16.81 39.32
C PRO A 31 -21.05 17.70 38.84
N SER A 32 -22.13 17.01 38.51
CA SER A 32 -23.50 17.46 38.22
C SER A 32 -24.19 18.08 39.44
N ASP A 33 -25.10 19.04 39.23
CA ASP A 33 -26.35 19.15 40.01
C ASP A 33 -27.39 20.06 39.32
N GLN A 34 -28.61 19.54 39.19
CA GLN A 34 -29.87 20.27 39.02
C GLN A 34 -30.59 20.33 40.37
N PRO A 35 -31.58 21.22 40.53
CA PRO A 35 -32.76 20.86 41.31
C PRO A 35 -34.08 21.12 40.59
N ALA A 36 -35.04 20.25 40.90
CA ALA A 36 -36.45 20.29 40.52
C ALA A 36 -37.34 20.79 41.67
N GLY A 37 -38.51 21.32 41.33
CA GLY A 37 -39.72 21.46 42.18
C GLY A 37 -40.91 21.78 41.28
N THR A 38 -41.88 20.87 41.03
CA THR A 38 -43.12 20.58 41.79
C THR A 38 -43.99 21.84 42.01
N SER A 39 -45.32 21.87 41.92
CA SER A 39 -46.44 20.96 41.60
C SER A 39 -47.72 21.79 41.79
N ALA A 40 -48.74 21.70 40.93
CA ALA A 40 -50.17 21.63 41.32
C ALA A 40 -51.11 21.60 40.09
N ALA A 41 -52.08 20.67 40.13
CA ALA A 41 -53.23 20.52 39.24
C ALA A 41 -54.53 20.86 40.05
N PRO A 42 -55.76 20.51 39.63
CA PRO A 42 -56.40 20.45 38.30
C PRO A 42 -57.74 21.25 38.27
N GLU A 43 -58.30 21.56 37.10
CA GLU A 43 -59.75 21.86 36.99
C GLU A 43 -60.36 21.34 35.67
N THR A 44 -61.67 21.14 35.72
CA THR A 44 -62.43 20.08 35.07
C THR A 44 -63.19 20.57 33.83
N LEU A 45 -63.32 19.67 32.83
CA LEU A 45 -64.37 19.51 31.79
C LEU A 45 -65.30 20.70 31.44
N GLN A 46 -65.24 21.13 30.18
CA GLN A 46 -66.45 21.55 29.43
C GLN A 46 -66.37 21.04 27.99
N TYR A 47 -67.32 20.18 27.65
CA TYR A 47 -67.54 19.56 26.35
C TYR A 47 -68.32 20.53 25.45
N CYS A 48 -67.76 20.98 24.32
CA CYS A 48 -68.52 21.62 23.26
C CYS A 48 -68.20 20.95 21.92
N ALA A 49 -69.21 20.30 21.38
CA ALA A 49 -69.20 19.62 20.10
C ALA A 49 -69.29 20.62 18.94
N THR A 50 -68.40 20.49 17.96
CA THR A 50 -68.66 20.87 16.57
C THR A 50 -67.91 19.92 15.64
N MET A 51 -68.63 18.96 15.07
CA MET A 51 -68.28 18.35 13.78
C MET A 51 -68.53 19.40 12.69
N THR A 52 -67.60 19.59 11.75
CA THR A 52 -67.90 19.48 10.31
C THR A 52 -66.66 19.62 9.40
N GLN A 53 -66.60 18.72 8.42
CA GLN A 53 -65.99 18.82 7.09
C GLN A 53 -64.46 18.63 6.95
N ARG A 54 -64.08 17.38 6.60
CA ARG A 54 -62.84 17.09 5.86
C ARG A 54 -63.10 17.33 4.37
N SER A 55 -62.35 18.25 3.76
CA SER A 55 -62.28 18.37 2.29
C SER A 55 -61.49 17.20 1.69
N PRO A 56 -61.93 16.59 0.57
CA PRO A 56 -61.13 15.57 -0.11
C PRO A 56 -59.97 16.23 -0.87
N CYS A 57 -58.76 15.78 -0.59
CA CYS A 57 -57.56 16.19 -1.31
C CYS A 57 -57.63 15.67 -2.76
N LYS A 58 -57.67 16.57 -3.75
CA LYS A 58 -57.55 16.20 -5.17
C LYS A 58 -56.09 15.83 -5.49
N PRO A 59 -55.82 14.81 -6.33
CA PRO A 59 -54.48 14.53 -6.82
C PRO A 59 -54.00 15.69 -7.71
N ALA A 60 -52.71 16.04 -7.60
CA ALA A 60 -52.11 17.12 -8.36
C ALA A 60 -52.07 16.79 -9.86
N GLU A 61 -52.66 17.65 -10.69
CA GLU A 61 -52.56 17.57 -12.15
C GLU A 61 -51.11 17.84 -12.59
N HIS A 62 -50.50 16.87 -13.29
CA HIS A 62 -49.19 17.05 -13.94
C HIS A 62 -49.35 17.88 -15.22
N LEU A 63 -49.28 19.19 -15.07
CA LEU A 63 -49.20 20.10 -16.21
C LEU A 63 -47.76 20.11 -16.75
N ARG A 64 -47.59 19.41 -17.89
CA ARG A 64 -46.52 19.47 -18.92
C ARG A 64 -45.61 18.24 -18.98
N PRO A 65 -45.42 17.63 -20.18
CA PRO A 65 -44.31 16.71 -20.42
C PRO A 65 -42.99 17.46 -20.28
N VAL A 66 -42.05 16.93 -19.51
CA VAL A 66 -40.66 17.40 -19.52
C VAL A 66 -40.01 16.87 -20.80
N THR A 67 -40.17 17.59 -21.91
CA THR A 67 -39.43 17.37 -23.15
C THR A 67 -38.39 18.47 -23.34
N LEU A 68 -37.56 18.71 -22.32
CA LEU A 68 -36.30 19.40 -22.53
C LEU A 68 -35.30 18.39 -23.09
N PRO A 69 -34.62 18.67 -24.22
CA PRO A 69 -33.55 17.82 -24.70
C PRO A 69 -32.48 17.71 -23.62
N SER A 70 -31.99 16.50 -23.38
CA SER A 70 -30.88 16.26 -22.46
C SER A 70 -29.72 17.19 -22.81
N PRO A 71 -29.07 17.82 -21.82
CA PRO A 71 -27.87 18.61 -22.10
C PRO A 71 -26.86 17.76 -22.87
N PRO A 72 -26.13 18.35 -23.84
CA PRO A 72 -25.13 17.61 -24.60
C PRO A 72 -24.20 16.92 -23.62
N ARG A 73 -23.94 15.63 -23.86
CA ARG A 73 -23.01 14.82 -23.06
C ARG A 73 -21.71 15.61 -22.94
N ALA A 74 -21.33 15.98 -21.72
CA ALA A 74 -20.08 16.68 -21.45
C ALA A 74 -18.94 15.95 -22.19
N ALA A 75 -18.03 16.72 -22.80
CA ALA A 75 -16.86 16.15 -23.43
C ALA A 75 -16.17 15.20 -22.42
N PRO A 76 -15.69 14.02 -22.85
CA PRO A 76 -14.97 13.13 -21.95
C PRO A 76 -13.86 13.92 -21.27
N PRO A 77 -13.66 13.75 -19.95
CA PRO A 77 -12.59 14.45 -19.25
C PRO A 77 -11.27 14.16 -19.97
N SER A 78 -10.41 15.18 -20.07
CA SER A 78 -9.07 15.01 -20.64
C SER A 78 -8.36 13.83 -19.96
N PRO A 79 -7.59 13.03 -20.71
CA PRO A 79 -6.87 11.89 -20.15
C PRO A 79 -5.96 12.35 -19.00
N LEU A 80 -5.86 11.55 -17.94
CA LEU A 80 -5.05 11.89 -16.77
C LEU A 80 -3.56 12.01 -17.11
N LEU A 81 -3.08 11.13 -18.00
CA LEU A 81 -1.69 11.09 -18.42
C LEU A 81 -1.54 11.75 -19.79
N GLY A 82 -0.63 12.71 -19.89
CA GLY A 82 -0.22 13.37 -21.12
C GLY A 82 1.03 12.75 -21.75
N PRO A 83 1.48 13.28 -22.90
CA PRO A 83 2.65 12.77 -23.61
C PRO A 83 3.98 12.94 -22.85
N ASP A 84 4.05 13.86 -21.91
CA ASP A 84 5.24 14.10 -21.09
C ASP A 84 5.20 13.39 -19.73
N ASP A 85 4.12 12.67 -19.44
CA ASP A 85 3.99 11.87 -18.24
C ASP A 85 4.71 10.52 -18.43
N PRO A 86 5.33 9.93 -17.38
CA PRO A 86 5.96 8.62 -17.49
C PRO A 86 4.93 7.52 -17.82
N PRO A 87 5.35 6.36 -18.34
CA PRO A 87 4.42 5.26 -18.55
C PRO A 87 3.84 4.78 -17.20
N PRO A 88 2.56 4.34 -17.14
CA PRO A 88 1.95 3.86 -15.90
C PRO A 88 2.56 2.56 -15.37
N VAL A 89 3.25 1.82 -16.24
CA VAL A 89 3.95 0.59 -15.88
C VAL A 89 5.27 0.52 -16.64
N THR A 90 6.32 0.07 -15.96
CA THR A 90 7.58 -0.33 -16.56
C THR A 90 7.75 -1.83 -16.42
N VAL A 91 7.94 -2.54 -17.54
CA VAL A 91 8.26 -3.96 -17.55
C VAL A 91 9.72 -4.15 -17.94
N LEU A 92 10.50 -4.78 -17.07
CA LEU A 92 11.90 -5.11 -17.31
C LEU A 92 12.01 -6.57 -17.74
N ARG A 93 12.88 -6.85 -18.71
CA ARG A 93 13.09 -8.21 -19.27
C ARG A 93 11.74 -8.88 -19.66
N PRO A 94 10.93 -8.25 -20.52
CA PRO A 94 9.62 -8.80 -20.92
C PRO A 94 9.76 -10.18 -21.59
N GLU A 95 10.86 -10.41 -22.31
CA GLU A 95 11.17 -11.68 -22.98
C GLU A 95 11.76 -12.75 -22.05
N SER A 96 11.83 -12.52 -20.73
CA SER A 96 12.37 -13.53 -19.82
C SER A 96 11.49 -14.78 -19.75
N ASP A 97 12.13 -15.95 -19.81
CA ASP A 97 11.50 -17.25 -19.59
C ASP A 97 11.53 -17.71 -18.13
N SER A 98 12.11 -16.90 -17.23
CA SER A 98 12.16 -17.21 -15.79
C SER A 98 10.75 -17.33 -15.21
N PRO A 99 10.45 -18.37 -14.41
CA PRO A 99 9.17 -18.48 -13.71
C PRO A 99 9.02 -17.39 -12.63
N VAL A 100 10.10 -16.73 -12.24
CA VAL A 100 10.10 -15.63 -11.27
C VAL A 100 9.53 -14.36 -11.91
N LEU A 101 8.66 -13.70 -11.16
CA LEU A 101 8.09 -12.39 -11.46
C LEU A 101 8.32 -11.47 -10.27
N LEU A 102 9.09 -10.40 -10.47
CA LEU A 102 9.33 -9.38 -9.47
C LEU A 102 8.29 -8.26 -9.60
N LEU A 103 7.76 -7.78 -8.47
CA LEU A 103 6.78 -6.70 -8.40
C LEU A 103 7.34 -5.56 -7.54
N CYS A 104 7.09 -4.32 -7.95
CA CYS A 104 7.36 -3.16 -7.13
C CYS A 104 6.22 -2.14 -7.28
N ASP A 105 5.27 -2.26 -6.36
CA ASP A 105 4.00 -1.53 -6.39
C ASP A 105 4.17 -0.04 -6.12
N HIS A 106 5.18 0.34 -5.33
CA HIS A 106 5.49 1.74 -4.98
C HIS A 106 6.85 2.19 -5.53
N ALA A 107 7.16 1.81 -6.76
CA ALA A 107 8.46 2.05 -7.38
C ALA A 107 8.78 3.53 -7.68
N SER A 108 7.77 4.39 -7.73
CA SER A 108 7.89 5.76 -8.24
C SER A 108 7.17 6.75 -7.36
N ARG A 109 7.71 7.96 -7.26
CA ARG A 109 7.07 9.12 -6.62
C ARG A 109 6.36 10.05 -7.62
N ALA A 110 6.30 9.68 -8.90
CA ALA A 110 5.76 10.54 -9.94
C ALA A 110 4.27 10.83 -9.70
N ILE A 111 3.88 12.07 -9.96
CA ILE A 111 2.48 12.52 -9.96
C ILE A 111 2.17 12.94 -11.40
N PRO A 112 1.01 12.54 -11.99
CA PRO A 112 0.61 13.02 -13.29
C PRO A 112 0.63 14.55 -13.34
N LYS A 113 1.16 15.14 -14.41
CA LYS A 113 1.24 16.60 -14.58
C LYS A 113 -0.12 17.27 -14.36
N ALA A 114 -1.21 16.62 -14.78
CA ALA A 114 -2.59 17.09 -14.60
C ALA A 114 -3.02 17.26 -13.13
N LEU A 115 -2.35 16.58 -12.18
CA LEU A 115 -2.63 16.68 -10.74
C LEU A 115 -1.67 17.60 -9.98
N GLY A 116 -0.69 18.19 -10.68
CA GLY A 116 0.35 19.04 -10.07
C GLY A 116 1.12 18.27 -8.98
N THR A 117 1.09 18.77 -7.75
CA THR A 117 1.79 18.14 -6.59
C THR A 117 0.84 17.48 -5.61
N LEU A 118 -0.45 17.31 -5.96
CA LEU A 118 -1.53 16.99 -5.00
C LEU A 118 -1.64 17.99 -3.82
N GLY A 119 -1.09 19.20 -3.96
CA GLY A 119 -1.02 20.19 -2.88
C GLY A 119 0.05 19.90 -1.83
N LEU A 120 1.03 19.04 -2.14
CA LEU A 120 2.18 18.73 -1.29
C LEU A 120 3.41 19.54 -1.70
N ASP A 121 4.32 19.75 -0.76
CA ASP A 121 5.66 20.27 -1.02
C ASP A 121 6.65 19.15 -1.38
N GLU A 122 7.82 19.54 -1.88
CA GLU A 122 8.83 18.56 -2.32
C GLU A 122 9.37 17.72 -1.16
N THR A 123 9.39 18.28 0.07
CA THR A 123 9.80 17.56 1.27
C THR A 123 8.90 16.35 1.52
N ASN A 124 7.59 16.51 1.40
CA ASN A 124 6.64 15.41 1.54
C ASN A 124 6.67 14.44 0.35
N LEU A 125 6.87 14.93 -0.87
CA LEU A 125 7.01 14.08 -2.05
C LEU A 125 8.30 13.24 -2.06
N CYS A 126 9.32 13.65 -1.31
CA CYS A 126 10.56 12.89 -1.11
C CYS A 126 10.51 11.90 0.08
N ARG A 127 9.40 11.86 0.83
CA ARG A 127 9.22 10.93 1.96
C ARG A 127 8.61 9.61 1.51
N HIS A 128 8.70 8.62 2.38
CA HIS A 128 8.14 7.27 2.22
C HIS A 128 6.61 7.24 2.02
N ILE A 129 5.90 8.34 2.33
CA ILE A 129 4.47 8.44 2.06
C ILE A 129 4.16 8.42 0.56
N ALA A 130 5.10 8.89 -0.29
CA ALA A 130 4.90 8.99 -1.72
C ALA A 130 5.29 7.72 -2.48
N TYR A 131 6.27 6.97 -1.97
CA TYR A 131 6.87 5.81 -2.65
C TYR A 131 7.78 5.04 -1.69
N ASP A 132 8.20 3.85 -2.10
CA ASP A 132 9.12 3.03 -1.32
C ASP A 132 10.58 3.35 -1.74
N ILE A 133 11.27 4.09 -0.89
CA ILE A 133 12.63 4.59 -1.14
C ILE A 133 13.61 3.42 -1.33
N GLY A 134 14.19 3.32 -2.53
CA GLY A 134 15.19 2.31 -2.88
C GLY A 134 14.62 0.98 -3.38
N ALA A 135 13.32 0.71 -3.19
CA ALA A 135 12.70 -0.56 -3.56
C ALA A 135 12.81 -0.87 -5.06
N ALA A 136 12.61 0.15 -5.91
CA ALA A 136 12.74 0.01 -7.36
C ALA A 136 14.17 -0.38 -7.79
N GLU A 137 15.20 0.13 -7.11
CA GLU A 137 16.60 -0.17 -7.41
C GLU A 137 16.96 -1.59 -6.98
N VAL A 138 16.51 -2.03 -5.79
CA VAL A 138 16.65 -3.42 -5.36
C VAL A 138 15.94 -4.36 -6.35
N THR A 139 14.73 -4.01 -6.79
CA THR A 139 13.94 -4.79 -7.76
C THR A 139 14.68 -4.95 -9.10
N ARG A 140 15.26 -3.87 -9.64
CA ARG A 140 16.05 -3.91 -10.89
C ARG A 140 17.24 -4.87 -10.78
N ARG A 141 17.94 -4.84 -9.65
CA ARG A 141 19.10 -5.69 -9.39
C ARG A 141 18.73 -7.16 -9.21
N LEU A 142 17.63 -7.45 -8.53
CA LEU A 142 17.10 -8.82 -8.43
C LEU A 142 16.63 -9.33 -9.80
N SER A 143 16.02 -8.48 -10.62
CA SER A 143 15.63 -8.82 -12.00
C SER A 143 16.83 -9.16 -12.85
N GLU A 144 17.94 -8.43 -12.73
CA GLU A 144 19.20 -8.76 -13.35
C GLU A 144 19.79 -10.08 -12.84
N ARG A 145 19.91 -10.23 -11.52
CA ARG A 145 20.48 -11.43 -10.88
C ARG A 145 19.77 -12.71 -11.32
N PHE A 146 18.44 -12.71 -11.33
CA PHE A 146 17.65 -13.90 -11.64
C PHE A 146 17.24 -13.99 -13.11
N GLY A 147 17.70 -13.05 -13.95
CA GLY A 147 17.23 -12.92 -15.33
C GLY A 147 15.71 -12.84 -15.43
N ALA A 148 15.02 -12.32 -14.41
CA ALA A 148 13.58 -12.41 -14.23
C ALA A 148 12.86 -11.14 -14.71
N THR A 149 11.62 -11.29 -15.20
CA THR A 149 10.77 -10.14 -15.49
C THR A 149 10.47 -9.37 -14.20
N ALA A 150 10.48 -8.03 -14.27
CA ALA A 150 9.99 -7.19 -13.19
C ALA A 150 8.92 -6.21 -13.70
N VAL A 151 7.86 -6.02 -12.92
CA VAL A 151 6.78 -5.06 -13.20
C VAL A 151 6.81 -3.99 -12.12
N LEU A 152 6.99 -2.74 -12.52
CA LEU A 152 7.13 -1.59 -11.63
C LEU A 152 6.02 -0.58 -11.92
N SER A 153 5.32 -0.12 -10.88
CA SER A 153 4.33 0.95 -11.00
C SER A 153 5.01 2.29 -11.36
N GLY A 154 4.41 3.04 -12.28
CA GLY A 154 4.96 4.30 -12.79
C GLY A 154 4.71 5.51 -11.89
N TYR A 155 3.77 5.42 -10.96
CA TYR A 155 3.25 6.57 -10.21
C TYR A 155 3.25 6.35 -8.70
N SER A 156 3.23 7.48 -7.99
CA SER A 156 3.12 7.51 -6.54
C SER A 156 1.83 6.86 -6.07
N ARG A 157 1.96 6.08 -4.99
CA ARG A 157 0.82 5.52 -4.25
C ARG A 157 -0.14 6.57 -3.70
N LEU A 158 0.27 7.84 -3.62
CA LEU A 158 -0.61 8.95 -3.24
C LEU A 158 -1.63 9.29 -4.33
N VAL A 159 -1.35 8.97 -5.59
CA VAL A 159 -2.32 9.16 -6.68
C VAL A 159 -3.38 8.08 -6.60
N ILE A 160 -2.92 6.82 -6.66
CA ILE A 160 -3.69 5.62 -6.40
C ILE A 160 -2.71 4.50 -6.03
N ASP A 161 -2.94 3.82 -4.91
CA ASP A 161 -2.09 2.75 -4.40
C ASP A 161 -2.47 1.42 -5.07
N PRO A 162 -1.59 0.82 -5.91
CA PRO A 162 -1.88 -0.45 -6.59
C PRO A 162 -1.83 -1.66 -5.65
N ASN A 163 -1.35 -1.50 -4.41
CA ASN A 163 -1.32 -2.55 -3.40
C ASN A 163 -2.48 -2.41 -2.39
N ARG A 164 -3.64 -1.94 -2.87
CA ARG A 164 -4.89 -1.80 -2.12
C ARG A 164 -6.09 -2.24 -2.96
N ALA A 165 -7.13 -2.75 -2.29
CA ALA A 165 -8.43 -2.92 -2.94
C ALA A 165 -9.00 -1.56 -3.35
N LEU A 166 -9.67 -1.48 -4.50
CA LEU A 166 -10.27 -0.23 -4.99
C LEU A 166 -11.36 0.35 -4.07
N ASN A 167 -11.98 -0.49 -3.23
CA ASN A 167 -12.96 -0.04 -2.23
C ASN A 167 -12.33 0.32 -0.87
N ASP A 168 -11.02 0.17 -0.72
CA ASP A 168 -10.28 0.61 0.47
C ASP A 168 -10.10 2.13 0.43
N SER A 169 -10.48 2.81 1.51
CA SER A 169 -10.31 4.25 1.67
C SER A 169 -8.84 4.73 1.57
N THR A 170 -7.88 3.82 1.72
CA THR A 170 -6.45 4.07 1.58
C THR A 170 -5.91 3.84 0.17
N ALA A 171 -6.74 3.36 -0.78
CA ALA A 171 -6.36 3.26 -2.18
C ALA A 171 -6.11 4.64 -2.80
N ILE A 172 -6.86 5.66 -2.40
CA ILE A 172 -6.57 7.08 -2.70
C ILE A 172 -6.58 7.85 -1.37
N PRO A 173 -5.44 7.90 -0.66
CA PRO A 173 -5.43 8.36 0.72
C PRO A 173 -5.65 9.86 0.84
N VAL A 174 -6.57 10.30 1.70
CA VAL A 174 -6.73 11.73 2.05
C VAL A 174 -5.66 12.18 3.07
N VAL A 175 -5.15 11.23 3.85
CA VAL A 175 -4.10 11.43 4.85
C VAL A 175 -3.12 10.26 4.75
N SER A 176 -1.82 10.56 4.76
CA SER A 176 -0.76 9.56 4.89
C SER A 176 0.18 9.99 6.00
N ASP A 177 0.41 9.11 6.98
CA ASP A 177 1.00 9.44 8.28
C ASP A 177 0.30 10.63 8.95
N ASP A 178 1.01 11.75 9.08
CA ASP A 178 0.61 13.02 9.67
C ASP A 178 0.31 14.10 8.61
N VAL A 179 0.37 13.73 7.33
CA VAL A 179 0.26 14.65 6.19
C VAL A 179 -1.08 14.51 5.52
N VAL A 180 -1.82 15.61 5.46
CA VAL A 180 -2.99 15.75 4.60
C VAL A 180 -2.54 15.83 3.15
N ILE A 181 -3.27 15.17 2.24
CA ILE A 181 -3.05 15.27 0.79
C ILE A 181 -4.22 16.06 0.19
N PRO A 182 -4.08 17.40 0.00
CA PRO A 182 -5.18 18.25 -0.44
C PRO A 182 -5.82 17.81 -1.76
N GLY A 183 -5.02 17.35 -2.71
CA GLY A 183 -5.45 16.88 -4.03
C GLY A 183 -6.25 15.58 -4.03
N ASN A 184 -6.44 14.95 -2.85
CA ASN A 184 -7.27 13.76 -2.68
C ASN A 184 -8.56 14.04 -1.90
N ARG A 185 -8.80 15.28 -1.47
CA ARG A 185 -10.03 15.63 -0.74
C ARG A 185 -11.22 15.74 -1.68
N ALA A 186 -12.36 15.18 -1.25
CA ALA A 186 -13.65 15.32 -1.91
C ALA A 186 -13.61 15.00 -3.42
N LEU A 187 -12.87 13.95 -3.80
CA LEU A 187 -12.89 13.44 -5.16
C LEU A 187 -14.30 12.96 -5.51
N ASP A 188 -14.75 13.26 -6.73
CA ASP A 188 -15.92 12.62 -7.28
C ASP A 188 -15.54 11.27 -7.91
N ARG A 189 -16.57 10.49 -8.25
CA ARG A 189 -16.38 9.17 -8.87
C ARG A 189 -15.68 9.25 -10.22
N ALA A 190 -15.82 10.36 -10.95
CA ALA A 190 -15.20 10.50 -12.26
C ALA A 190 -13.68 10.66 -12.12
N GLU A 191 -13.20 11.40 -11.12
CA GLU A 191 -11.77 11.55 -10.85
C GLU A 191 -11.15 10.25 -10.29
N GLU A 192 -11.86 9.55 -9.40
CA GLU A 192 -11.45 8.22 -8.93
C GLU A 192 -11.27 7.26 -10.12
N GLU A 193 -12.28 7.15 -10.99
CA GLU A 193 -12.24 6.28 -12.17
C GLU A 193 -11.11 6.68 -13.12
N ARG A 194 -10.87 7.98 -13.29
CA ARG A 194 -9.78 8.49 -14.15
C ARG A 194 -8.40 8.02 -13.68
N ARG A 195 -8.18 7.93 -12.36
CA ARG A 195 -6.94 7.39 -11.78
C ARG A 195 -6.88 5.87 -11.88
N ILE A 196 -8.01 5.20 -11.69
CA ILE A 196 -8.12 3.75 -11.84
C ILE A 196 -7.76 3.33 -13.27
N ASP A 197 -8.38 3.94 -14.27
CA ASP A 197 -8.18 3.60 -15.68
C ASP A 197 -6.77 3.93 -16.18
N ALA A 198 -6.19 5.03 -15.70
CA ALA A 198 -4.90 5.51 -16.18
C ALA A 198 -3.70 4.82 -15.51
N ILE A 199 -3.83 4.37 -14.26
CA ILE A 199 -2.69 3.93 -13.44
C ILE A 199 -2.92 2.53 -12.86
N PHE A 200 -4.01 2.32 -12.11
CA PHE A 200 -4.26 1.06 -11.42
C PHE A 200 -4.50 -0.09 -12.40
N ARG A 201 -5.45 0.06 -13.34
CA ARG A 201 -5.78 -1.00 -14.31
C ARG A 201 -4.58 -1.37 -15.19
N PRO A 202 -3.81 -0.43 -15.78
CA PRO A 202 -2.63 -0.79 -16.57
C PRO A 202 -1.58 -1.58 -15.80
N TYR A 203 -1.31 -1.23 -14.54
CA TYR A 203 -0.38 -1.97 -13.70
C TYR A 203 -0.87 -3.41 -13.44
N HIS A 204 -2.11 -3.57 -12.97
CA HIS A 204 -2.66 -4.91 -12.70
C HIS A 204 -2.82 -5.75 -13.97
N ALA A 205 -3.13 -5.13 -15.11
CA ALA A 205 -3.19 -5.81 -16.40
C ALA A 205 -1.80 -6.34 -16.83
N ALA A 206 -0.73 -5.57 -16.62
CA ALA A 206 0.62 -6.02 -16.90
C ALA A 206 1.04 -7.20 -16.02
N VAL A 207 0.73 -7.15 -14.71
CA VAL A 207 0.99 -8.29 -13.80
C VAL A 207 0.21 -9.52 -14.23
N ALA A 208 -1.08 -9.38 -14.53
CA ALA A 208 -1.92 -10.48 -14.98
C ALA A 208 -1.42 -11.10 -16.30
N ALA A 209 -0.98 -10.27 -17.24
CA ALA A 209 -0.41 -10.73 -18.51
C ALA A 209 0.88 -11.55 -18.29
N GLU A 210 1.77 -11.10 -17.41
CA GLU A 210 3.01 -11.84 -17.10
C GLU A 210 2.76 -13.17 -16.38
N VAL A 211 1.74 -13.23 -15.52
CA VAL A 211 1.28 -14.47 -14.90
C VAL A 211 0.70 -15.42 -15.95
N ALA A 212 -0.20 -14.92 -16.81
CA ALA A 212 -0.82 -15.71 -17.87
C ALA A 212 0.22 -16.29 -18.84
N ARG A 213 1.15 -15.46 -19.32
CA ARG A 213 2.23 -15.83 -20.26
C ARG A 213 3.07 -17.02 -19.76
N ARG A 214 3.38 -17.06 -18.46
CA ARG A 214 4.11 -18.17 -17.81
C ARG A 214 3.26 -19.43 -17.72
N ARG A 215 1.98 -19.29 -17.34
CA ARG A 215 1.04 -20.42 -17.26
C ARG A 215 0.79 -21.07 -18.62
N GLU A 216 0.70 -20.28 -19.69
CA GLU A 216 0.56 -20.77 -21.07
C GLU A 216 1.75 -21.62 -21.51
N ARG A 217 2.94 -21.38 -20.95
CA ARG A 217 4.14 -22.22 -21.15
C ARG A 217 4.22 -23.42 -20.20
N GLY A 218 3.19 -23.69 -19.41
CA GLY A 218 3.18 -24.77 -18.43
C GLY A 218 4.07 -24.52 -17.20
N GLN A 219 4.46 -23.26 -16.94
CA GLN A 219 5.24 -22.89 -15.75
C GLN A 219 4.31 -22.48 -14.60
N VAL A 220 4.74 -22.70 -13.37
CA VAL A 220 4.13 -22.10 -12.17
C VAL A 220 4.86 -20.79 -11.86
N PRO A 221 4.20 -19.62 -12.00
CA PRO A 221 4.84 -18.34 -11.68
C PRO A 221 5.13 -18.21 -10.18
N VAL A 222 6.25 -17.57 -9.84
CA VAL A 222 6.64 -17.22 -8.47
C VAL A 222 6.66 -15.71 -8.33
N LEU A 223 5.85 -15.15 -7.43
CA LEU A 223 5.70 -13.70 -7.26
C LEU A 223 6.53 -13.18 -6.08
N LEU A 224 7.48 -12.30 -6.36
CA LEU A 224 8.33 -11.65 -5.36
C LEU A 224 8.01 -10.14 -5.34
N SER A 225 7.25 -9.69 -4.34
CA SER A 225 6.91 -8.26 -4.19
C SER A 225 7.94 -7.56 -3.30
N ILE A 226 8.55 -6.49 -3.79
CA ILE A 226 9.67 -5.79 -3.15
C ILE A 226 9.23 -4.39 -2.73
N HIS A 227 9.36 -4.13 -1.43
CA HIS A 227 8.95 -2.93 -0.73
C HIS A 227 10.04 -2.40 0.19
N SER A 228 9.80 -1.21 0.74
CA SER A 228 10.63 -0.64 1.79
C SER A 228 9.80 0.09 2.83
N PHE A 229 10.33 0.18 4.05
CA PHE A 229 9.67 0.88 5.15
C PHE A 229 10.59 1.87 5.87
N THR A 230 9.98 2.92 6.42
CA THR A 230 10.69 3.93 7.24
C THR A 230 11.28 3.33 8.52
N PRO A 231 12.49 3.73 8.95
CA PRO A 231 13.14 3.17 10.12
C PRO A 231 12.46 3.50 11.46
N ALA A 232 11.60 4.52 11.48
CA ALA A 232 10.78 4.83 12.63
C ALA A 232 9.40 5.31 12.18
N MET A 233 8.38 5.00 12.97
CA MET A 233 7.01 5.43 12.73
C MET A 233 6.43 5.99 14.02
N ARG A 234 5.91 7.23 13.98
CA ARG A 234 5.33 7.93 15.14
C ARG A 234 6.25 7.90 16.38
N GLY A 235 7.54 8.12 16.16
CA GLY A 235 8.55 8.13 17.23
C GLY A 235 9.02 6.74 17.70
N VAL A 236 8.42 5.66 17.22
CA VAL A 236 8.82 4.28 17.56
C VAL A 236 9.79 3.73 16.53
N ALA A 237 10.98 3.32 16.98
CA ALA A 237 11.97 2.68 16.13
C ALA A 237 11.50 1.31 15.66
N ARG A 238 11.79 0.98 14.40
CA ARG A 238 11.53 -0.33 13.80
C ARG A 238 12.87 -1.08 13.67
N PRO A 239 13.18 -2.01 14.59
CA PRO A 239 14.52 -2.57 14.72
C PRO A 239 14.91 -3.51 13.58
N TRP A 240 13.91 -4.07 12.89
CA TRP A 240 14.12 -4.99 11.78
C TRP A 240 14.83 -4.30 10.63
N HIS A 241 15.81 -4.99 10.03
CA HIS A 241 16.46 -4.54 8.81
C HIS A 241 15.68 -5.01 7.57
N VAL A 242 15.02 -6.16 7.69
CA VAL A 242 14.16 -6.75 6.67
C VAL A 242 12.97 -7.42 7.33
N GLY A 243 11.79 -7.22 6.75
CA GLY A 243 10.54 -7.90 7.06
C GLY A 243 10.18 -8.86 5.94
N ILE A 244 9.77 -10.07 6.30
CA ILE A 244 9.20 -11.04 5.37
C ILE A 244 7.72 -11.17 5.68
N LEU A 245 6.89 -10.66 4.78
CA LEU A 245 5.45 -10.58 4.92
C LEU A 245 4.79 -11.67 4.11
N TRP A 246 3.85 -12.35 4.74
CA TRP A 246 3.17 -13.49 4.15
C TRP A 246 1.89 -13.81 4.91
N ASP A 247 0.95 -14.43 4.21
CA ASP A 247 -0.32 -14.85 4.78
C ASP A 247 -0.21 -16.30 5.31
N HIS A 248 -0.67 -17.28 4.52
CA HIS A 248 -0.67 -18.70 4.88
C HIS A 248 0.26 -19.58 4.04
N ASP A 249 0.78 -19.08 2.91
CA ASP A 249 1.71 -19.83 2.06
C ASP A 249 3.14 -19.76 2.61
N PRO A 250 3.69 -20.85 3.16
CA PRO A 250 4.99 -20.81 3.83
C PRO A 250 6.16 -21.07 2.89
N ARG A 251 5.92 -21.41 1.61
CA ARG A 251 6.91 -22.04 0.72
C ARG A 251 8.16 -21.21 0.51
N ILE A 252 8.04 -19.90 0.38
CA ILE A 252 9.16 -18.96 0.29
C ILE A 252 9.44 -18.27 1.63
N PRO A 253 8.44 -17.74 2.35
CA PRO A 253 8.68 -16.92 3.53
C PRO A 253 9.45 -17.65 4.63
N ILE A 254 9.05 -18.88 4.98
CA ILE A 254 9.67 -19.64 6.07
C ILE A 254 11.15 -19.95 5.80
N PRO A 255 11.53 -20.58 4.66
CA PRO A 255 12.94 -20.83 4.39
C PRO A 255 13.74 -19.53 4.21
N MET A 256 13.13 -18.47 3.67
CA MET A 256 13.80 -17.16 3.52
C MET A 256 14.13 -16.54 4.89
N ILE A 257 13.16 -16.53 5.82
CA ILE A 257 13.37 -16.06 7.20
C ILE A 257 14.48 -16.87 7.87
N ALA A 258 14.45 -18.21 7.75
CA ALA A 258 15.47 -19.07 8.34
C ALA A 258 16.87 -18.75 7.81
N ARG A 259 17.02 -18.54 6.50
CA ARG A 259 18.30 -18.19 5.85
C ARG A 259 18.81 -16.82 6.29
N LEU A 260 17.95 -15.80 6.27
CA LEU A 260 18.32 -14.44 6.69
C LEU A 260 18.71 -14.39 8.17
N ARG A 261 18.06 -15.18 9.03
CA ARG A 261 18.41 -15.29 10.46
C ARG A 261 19.73 -16.04 10.67
N ALA A 262 19.99 -17.08 9.87
CA ALA A 262 21.22 -17.88 9.96
C ALA A 262 22.50 -17.07 9.62
N ASP A 263 22.37 -16.01 8.80
CA ASP A 263 23.46 -15.06 8.55
C ASP A 263 23.95 -14.38 9.85
N GLY A 264 23.03 -14.13 10.79
CA GLY A 264 23.34 -13.57 12.11
C GLY A 264 23.65 -12.07 12.13
N ARG A 265 23.82 -11.40 10.97
CA ARG A 265 24.02 -9.95 10.88
C ARG A 265 22.71 -9.16 10.95
N TRP A 266 21.59 -9.77 10.59
CA TRP A 266 20.34 -9.05 10.33
C TRP A 266 19.26 -9.35 11.37
N CYS A 267 18.66 -8.29 11.92
CA CYS A 267 17.36 -8.38 12.58
C CYS A 267 16.26 -8.61 11.52
N VAL A 268 15.64 -9.79 11.53
CA VAL A 268 14.64 -10.24 10.55
C VAL A 268 13.25 -10.28 11.19
N GLY A 269 12.33 -9.50 10.63
CA GLY A 269 10.91 -9.49 10.96
C GLY A 269 10.17 -10.61 10.25
N ASP A 270 9.34 -11.34 10.99
CA ASP A 270 8.35 -12.28 10.44
C ASP A 270 7.00 -11.61 10.58
N ASN A 271 6.43 -11.14 9.46
CA ASN A 271 5.26 -10.25 9.45
C ASN A 271 5.44 -9.01 10.35
N GLU A 272 6.61 -8.38 10.24
CA GLU A 272 6.95 -7.10 10.87
C GLU A 272 7.68 -6.21 9.85
N PRO A 273 7.50 -4.87 9.85
CA PRO A 273 6.65 -4.10 10.77
C PRO A 273 5.15 -4.09 10.39
N TYR A 274 4.79 -4.78 9.31
CA TYR A 274 3.41 -5.01 8.89
C TYR A 274 3.21 -6.51 8.67
N SER A 275 1.95 -6.95 8.61
CA SER A 275 1.59 -8.35 8.43
C SER A 275 0.86 -8.59 7.12
N GLY A 276 1.30 -9.61 6.37
CA GLY A 276 0.62 -10.12 5.18
C GLY A 276 -0.75 -10.75 5.51
N ARG A 277 -0.99 -11.13 6.77
CA ARG A 277 -2.24 -11.75 7.22
C ARG A 277 -3.40 -10.77 7.36
N THR A 278 -3.09 -9.49 7.57
CA THR A 278 -4.09 -8.43 7.79
C THR A 278 -4.30 -7.54 6.58
N THR A 279 -3.50 -7.73 5.53
CA THR A 279 -3.60 -6.94 4.31
C THR A 279 -4.67 -7.56 3.42
N LEU A 280 -5.57 -6.73 2.92
CA LEU A 280 -6.64 -7.09 1.97
C LEU A 280 -6.47 -6.29 0.67
N GLY A 281 -6.67 -6.94 -0.46
CA GLY A 281 -6.61 -6.33 -1.79
C GLY A 281 -5.21 -5.97 -2.27
N GLY A 282 -4.16 -6.56 -1.69
CA GLY A 282 -2.80 -6.36 -2.18
C GLY A 282 -2.56 -6.98 -3.55
N THR A 283 -1.50 -6.59 -4.23
CA THR A 283 -1.15 -7.11 -5.57
C THR A 283 -0.86 -8.60 -5.53
N VAL A 284 -0.17 -9.09 -4.49
CA VAL A 284 0.06 -10.53 -4.25
C VAL A 284 -1.26 -11.28 -4.04
N GLU A 285 -2.18 -10.73 -3.25
CA GLU A 285 -3.50 -11.35 -3.05
C GLU A 285 -4.35 -11.33 -4.31
N SER A 286 -4.18 -10.33 -5.18
CA SER A 286 -4.90 -10.25 -6.44
C SER A 286 -4.41 -11.29 -7.47
N HIS A 287 -3.11 -11.59 -7.47
CA HIS A 287 -2.47 -12.31 -8.58
C HIS A 287 -1.85 -13.67 -8.21
N ALA A 288 -1.52 -13.91 -6.94
CA ALA A 288 -0.88 -15.16 -6.49
C ALA A 288 -1.79 -16.01 -5.61
N THR A 289 -2.28 -15.46 -4.49
CA THR A 289 -2.88 -16.26 -3.40
C THR A 289 -4.10 -17.08 -3.86
N PRO A 290 -5.11 -16.51 -4.54
CA PRO A 290 -6.29 -17.25 -5.02
C PRO A 290 -5.95 -18.28 -6.10
N ALA A 291 -4.83 -18.10 -6.79
CA ALA A 291 -4.34 -19.01 -7.82
C ALA A 291 -3.36 -20.05 -7.27
N GLY A 292 -3.07 -20.06 -5.97
CA GLY A 292 -2.15 -21.00 -5.32
C GLY A 292 -0.69 -20.86 -5.76
N LEU A 293 -0.29 -19.68 -6.24
CA LEU A 293 1.06 -19.42 -6.74
C LEU A 293 2.01 -19.09 -5.58
N PRO A 294 3.25 -19.62 -5.57
CA PRO A 294 4.24 -19.28 -4.56
C PRO A 294 4.53 -17.79 -4.56
N ASN A 295 4.54 -17.19 -3.37
CA ASN A 295 4.73 -15.76 -3.22
C ASN A 295 5.43 -15.36 -1.92
N VAL A 296 6.00 -14.17 -1.93
CA VAL A 296 6.49 -13.47 -0.73
C VAL A 296 6.48 -11.97 -0.97
N LEU A 297 6.21 -11.21 0.09
CA LEU A 297 6.44 -9.76 0.12
C LEU A 297 7.63 -9.47 1.03
N VAL A 298 8.62 -8.76 0.49
CA VAL A 298 9.85 -8.39 1.18
C VAL A 298 9.85 -6.89 1.46
N GLU A 299 10.06 -6.53 2.72
CA GLU A 299 10.13 -5.16 3.21
C GLU A 299 11.57 -4.87 3.67
N VAL A 300 12.31 -3.99 3.01
CA VAL A 300 13.67 -3.61 3.45
C VAL A 300 13.63 -2.24 4.12
N ARG A 301 14.31 -2.08 5.26
CA ARG A 301 14.31 -0.78 5.94
C ARG A 301 15.03 0.27 5.07
N GLN A 302 14.34 1.34 4.74
CA GLN A 302 14.71 2.23 3.63
C GLN A 302 16.06 2.93 3.83
N ASP A 303 16.51 3.18 5.07
CA ASP A 303 17.83 3.77 5.37
C ASP A 303 18.98 2.89 4.83
N LEU A 304 18.72 1.60 4.65
CA LEU A 304 19.70 0.63 4.18
C LEU A 304 19.78 0.53 2.66
N ILE A 305 18.81 1.10 1.94
CA ILE A 305 18.69 1.03 0.47
C ILE A 305 18.46 2.39 -0.19
N ALA A 306 18.61 3.48 0.56
CA ALA A 306 18.48 4.84 0.03
C ALA A 306 19.64 5.25 -0.91
N THR A 307 20.76 4.50 -0.91
CA THR A 307 21.89 4.72 -1.82
C THR A 307 22.07 3.56 -2.79
N PRO A 308 22.72 3.78 -3.95
CA PRO A 308 23.04 2.70 -4.89
C PRO A 308 23.83 1.55 -4.26
N GLU A 309 24.78 1.85 -3.36
CA GLU A 309 25.59 0.85 -2.66
C GLU A 309 24.75 0.03 -1.67
N GLY A 310 23.84 0.69 -0.94
CA GLY A 310 22.91 0.04 -0.03
C GLY A 310 21.95 -0.90 -0.76
N ALA A 311 21.36 -0.42 -1.87
CA ALA A 311 20.50 -1.23 -2.73
C ALA A 311 21.26 -2.41 -3.37
N ALA A 312 22.52 -2.21 -3.76
CA ALA A 312 23.38 -3.30 -4.24
C ALA A 312 23.61 -4.37 -3.17
N LEU A 313 23.98 -3.95 -1.96
CA LEU A 313 24.18 -4.85 -0.83
C LEU A 313 22.91 -5.66 -0.53
N TRP A 314 21.76 -5.00 -0.45
CA TRP A 314 20.50 -5.69 -0.14
C TRP A 314 20.01 -6.58 -1.27
N ALA A 315 20.23 -6.22 -2.53
CA ALA A 315 19.97 -7.13 -3.64
C ALA A 315 20.85 -8.40 -3.57
N THR A 316 22.10 -8.28 -3.12
CA THR A 316 22.95 -9.45 -2.83
C THR A 316 22.39 -10.27 -1.68
N VAL A 317 22.09 -9.65 -0.52
CA VAL A 317 21.58 -10.35 0.67
C VAL A 317 20.27 -11.09 0.38
N LEU A 318 19.30 -10.41 -0.25
CA LEU A 318 18.02 -11.02 -0.61
C LEU A 318 18.21 -12.10 -1.68
N GLY A 319 19.05 -11.83 -2.68
CA GLY A 319 19.32 -12.79 -3.74
C GLY A 319 19.96 -14.07 -3.21
N ASP A 320 20.92 -13.98 -2.28
CA ASP A 320 21.59 -15.13 -1.67
C ASP A 320 20.61 -15.97 -0.84
N ALA A 321 19.64 -15.32 -0.18
CA ALA A 321 18.59 -16.00 0.56
C ALA A 321 17.58 -16.70 -0.36
N LEU A 322 17.24 -16.07 -1.49
CA LEU A 322 16.24 -16.55 -2.45
C LEU A 322 16.77 -17.65 -3.38
N GLU A 323 18.00 -17.55 -3.86
CA GLU A 323 18.60 -18.45 -4.86
C GLU A 323 18.40 -19.95 -4.58
N PRO A 324 18.72 -20.48 -3.38
CA PRO A 324 18.49 -21.89 -3.08
C PRO A 324 17.01 -22.25 -2.90
N ILE A 325 16.13 -21.29 -2.62
CA ILE A 325 14.67 -21.51 -2.53
C ILE A 325 14.09 -21.61 -3.95
N LEU A 326 14.51 -20.70 -4.83
CA LEU A 326 14.11 -20.69 -6.24
C LEU A 326 14.71 -21.86 -7.02
N ALA A 327 15.81 -22.44 -6.56
CA ALA A 327 16.38 -23.65 -7.16
C ALA A 327 15.61 -24.94 -6.80
N ASP A 328 14.71 -24.91 -5.81
CA ASP A 328 13.94 -26.09 -5.39
C ASP A 328 12.80 -26.39 -6.37
N PRO A 329 12.82 -27.53 -7.09
CA PRO A 329 11.73 -27.91 -7.98
C PRO A 329 10.38 -28.04 -7.26
N GLY A 330 10.38 -28.38 -5.97
CA GLY A 330 9.18 -28.50 -5.15
C GLY A 330 8.48 -27.17 -4.87
N LEU A 331 9.13 -26.04 -5.13
CA LEU A 331 8.51 -24.72 -5.05
C LEU A 331 7.40 -24.56 -6.10
N TYR A 332 7.60 -25.12 -7.29
CA TYR A 332 6.82 -24.84 -8.49
C TYR A 332 5.57 -25.72 -8.62
N GLU A 333 4.76 -25.76 -7.56
CA GLU A 333 3.47 -26.45 -7.51
C GLU A 333 2.33 -25.43 -7.35
N ILE A 334 1.16 -25.69 -7.92
CA ILE A 334 -0.05 -24.91 -7.59
C ILE A 334 -0.66 -25.50 -6.31
N LYS A 335 -0.67 -24.72 -5.23
CA LYS A 335 -1.19 -25.15 -3.93
C LYS A 335 -1.88 -24.02 -3.21
N LEU A 336 -3.12 -24.26 -2.79
CA LEU A 336 -3.91 -23.29 -2.04
C LEU A 336 -3.60 -23.36 -0.54
N PHE A 337 -3.51 -22.19 0.07
CA PHE A 337 -3.36 -22.00 1.51
C PHE A 337 -4.46 -21.03 1.98
N PRO A 338 -5.71 -21.49 2.10
CA PRO A 338 -6.84 -20.62 2.44
C PRO A 338 -6.73 -20.12 3.89
N ARG A 339 -7.32 -18.95 4.15
CA ARG A 339 -7.63 -18.49 5.51
C ARG A 339 -8.67 -19.45 6.11
N GLU A 340 -8.53 -19.77 7.40
CA GLU A 340 -9.50 -20.57 8.14
C GLU A 340 -10.85 -19.87 8.30
#